data_AF-A0A2K3LDF1-F1
#
_entry.id   AF-A0A2K3LDF1-F1
#
_cell.length_a   1.000
_cell.length_b   1.000
_cell.length_c   1.000
_cell.angle_alpha   90.00
_cell.angle_beta   90.00
_cell.angle_gamma   90.00
#
_symmetry.space_group_name_H-M   'P 1'
#
loop_
_entity.id
_entity.type
_entity.pdbx_description
1 polymer ?
#
loop_
_entity_poly.entity_id
_entity_poly.type
_entity_poly.pdbx_seq_one_letter_code
_entity_poly.pdbx_strand_id
1 'polypeptide(L)'
;RRAVLVLEPENPGGEAVDITPKDFGVRTLAQEYGGGAFTVSGDIVFFANYKDQRLYKQSINSLDVPPIPLTPDYGGPVVSYADGVLDTRFNRFIAVREDRRESSQNPPATIVSIALGSKDVKEPEVLVGGSDFYAFPRLDPKSERIAWIQWSHPNMQWDKSELWVGYISENGRHGSLDKALALRSMLVLVCRRSCLFLPLRTLTKLAKSVGSGTELHQYPSLHRPTISGTRSRRQVCVVVFVELRWSSSLGD
;
A
#
# COMPACT_ATOMS: atom_id res chain seq x y z
N ARG A 1 -20.94 -11.60 -0.95
CA ARG A 1 -20.08 -12.10 0.15
C ARG A 1 -19.18 -10.95 0.57
N ARG A 2 -19.17 -10.57 1.85
CA ARG A 2 -18.26 -9.55 2.38
C ARG A 2 -16.88 -10.16 2.61
N ALA A 3 -15.82 -9.39 2.38
CA ALA A 3 -14.48 -9.75 2.85
C ALA A 3 -14.34 -9.29 4.30
N VAL A 4 -13.68 -10.10 5.13
CA VAL A 4 -13.50 -9.84 6.56
C VAL A 4 -12.03 -9.98 6.93
N LEU A 5 -11.65 -9.24 7.96
CA LEU A 5 -10.41 -9.41 8.70
C LEU A 5 -10.65 -10.41 9.82
N VAL A 6 -9.74 -11.38 9.91
CA VAL A 6 -9.72 -12.40 10.93
C VAL A 6 -8.40 -12.28 11.68
N LEU A 7 -8.48 -12.13 13.00
CA LEU A 7 -7.32 -12.11 13.89
C LEU A 7 -6.95 -13.56 14.25
N GLU A 8 -5.72 -13.94 13.94
CA GLU A 8 -5.17 -15.22 14.38
C GLU A 8 -4.74 -15.12 15.85
N PRO A 9 -4.96 -16.18 16.64
CA PRO A 9 -4.60 -16.21 18.06
C PRO A 9 -3.07 -16.28 18.23
N GLU A 10 -2.55 -15.66 19.29
CA GLU A 10 -1.12 -15.73 19.62
C GLU A 10 -0.68 -17.13 20.04
N ASN A 11 -1.56 -17.86 20.72
CA ASN A 11 -1.29 -19.20 21.22
C ASN A 11 -1.67 -20.27 20.18
N PRO A 12 -0.78 -21.27 19.93
CA PRO A 12 -1.12 -22.42 19.09
C PRO A 12 -2.37 -23.14 19.61
N GLY A 13 -3.39 -23.29 18.77
CA GLY A 13 -4.65 -23.96 19.10
C GLY A 13 -5.79 -23.04 19.56
N GLY A 14 -5.58 -21.73 19.62
CA GLY A 14 -6.69 -20.79 19.75
C GLY A 14 -7.60 -20.77 18.51
N GLU A 15 -8.78 -20.17 18.64
CA GLU A 15 -9.67 -19.94 17.50
C GLU A 15 -9.43 -18.56 16.89
N ALA A 16 -9.50 -18.49 15.56
CA ALA A 16 -9.37 -17.24 14.82
C ALA A 16 -10.69 -16.45 14.91
N VAL A 17 -10.60 -15.14 15.14
CA VAL A 17 -11.76 -14.28 15.45
C VAL A 17 -12.03 -13.29 14.31
N ASP A 18 -13.27 -13.24 13.81
CA ASP A 18 -13.70 -12.17 12.88
C ASP A 18 -13.79 -10.83 13.64
N ILE A 19 -12.92 -9.89 13.25
CA ILE A 19 -12.84 -8.55 13.85
C ILE A 19 -13.53 -7.48 12.98
N THR A 20 -14.34 -7.89 12.00
CA THR A 20 -15.01 -6.99 11.07
C THR A 20 -16.47 -6.82 11.45
N PRO A 21 -16.91 -5.61 11.86
CA PRO A 21 -18.31 -5.36 12.22
C PRO A 21 -19.26 -5.73 11.07
N LYS A 22 -20.44 -6.27 11.39
CA LYS A 22 -21.33 -6.95 10.43
C LYS A 22 -21.68 -6.13 9.18
N ASP A 23 -21.81 -4.82 9.33
CA ASP A 23 -22.20 -3.90 8.25
C ASP A 23 -21.04 -3.49 7.33
N PHE A 24 -19.83 -3.93 7.63
CA PHE A 24 -18.61 -3.59 6.88
C PHE A 24 -18.11 -4.77 6.06
N GLY A 25 -17.47 -4.45 4.93
CA GLY A 25 -16.72 -5.41 4.13
C GLY A 25 -15.37 -4.83 3.75
N VAL A 26 -14.28 -5.52 4.06
CA VAL A 26 -12.91 -5.02 3.85
C VAL A 26 -12.48 -5.28 2.41
N ARG A 27 -12.78 -4.34 1.52
CA ARG A 27 -12.45 -4.42 0.08
C ARG A 27 -12.48 -3.04 -0.55
N THR A 28 -11.46 -2.75 -1.35
CA THR A 28 -11.39 -1.55 -2.19
C THR A 28 -11.71 -1.87 -3.65
N LEU A 29 -12.16 -0.85 -4.38
CA LEU A 29 -12.38 -0.83 -5.83
C LEU A 29 -11.30 -0.04 -6.56
N ALA A 30 -10.32 0.52 -5.85
CA ALA A 30 -9.20 1.24 -6.46
C ALA A 30 -8.51 0.36 -7.51
N GLN A 31 -8.30 0.93 -8.71
CA GLN A 31 -7.73 0.28 -9.88
C GLN A 31 -8.43 -1.04 -10.26
N GLU A 32 -9.70 -1.22 -9.87
CA GLU A 32 -10.59 -2.35 -10.15
C GLU A 32 -10.15 -3.74 -9.63
N TYR A 33 -8.87 -3.92 -9.29
CA TYR A 33 -8.33 -5.18 -8.78
C TYR A 33 -8.52 -5.35 -7.27
N GLY A 34 -8.69 -4.25 -6.53
CA GLY A 34 -8.98 -4.28 -5.10
C GLY A 34 -7.83 -4.74 -4.20
N GLY A 35 -6.58 -4.46 -4.61
CA GLY A 35 -5.39 -4.68 -3.79
C GLY A 35 -5.28 -3.67 -2.64
N GLY A 36 -4.58 -4.05 -1.56
CA GLY A 36 -4.25 -3.09 -0.48
C GLY A 36 -5.43 -2.57 0.33
N ALA A 37 -6.48 -3.38 0.53
CA ALA A 37 -7.72 -2.95 1.18
C ALA A 37 -7.59 -2.62 2.68
N PHE A 38 -6.49 -3.01 3.34
CA PHE A 38 -6.25 -2.72 4.75
C PHE A 38 -4.75 -2.67 5.09
N THR A 39 -4.46 -2.01 6.21
CA THR A 39 -3.13 -1.91 6.83
C THR A 39 -3.28 -2.02 8.35
N VAL A 40 -2.37 -2.74 9.00
CA VAL A 40 -2.35 -2.89 10.46
C VAL A 40 -1.12 -2.16 11.01
N SER A 41 -1.29 -1.42 12.10
CA SER A 41 -0.20 -0.77 12.83
C SER A 41 -0.48 -0.83 14.33
N GLY A 42 0.32 -1.63 15.05
CA GLY A 42 0.02 -2.00 16.43
C GLY A 42 -1.39 -2.59 16.52
N ASP A 43 -2.19 -2.04 17.43
CA ASP A 43 -3.57 -2.47 17.70
C ASP A 43 -4.62 -1.76 16.83
N ILE A 44 -4.19 -1.01 15.81
CA ILE A 44 -5.06 -0.24 14.93
C ILE A 44 -5.08 -0.85 13.53
N VAL A 45 -6.28 -1.03 13.00
CA VAL A 45 -6.52 -1.43 11.63
C VAL A 45 -7.10 -0.26 10.86
N PHE A 46 -6.49 0.05 9.73
CA PHE A 46 -7.01 0.96 8.72
C PHE A 46 -7.55 0.12 7.57
N PHE A 47 -8.75 0.38 7.09
CA PHE A 47 -9.33 -0.40 6.00
C PHE A 47 -10.30 0.39 5.12
N ALA A 48 -10.39 0.00 3.86
CA ALA A 48 -11.39 0.49 2.92
C ALA A 48 -12.67 -0.34 3.05
N ASN A 49 -13.79 0.33 3.28
CA ASN A 49 -15.09 -0.32 3.34
C ASN A 49 -15.70 -0.47 1.94
N TYR A 50 -16.18 -1.66 1.62
CA TYR A 50 -16.66 -1.99 0.29
C TYR A 50 -17.87 -1.18 -0.15
N LYS A 51 -18.79 -0.89 0.80
CA LYS A 51 -20.08 -0.27 0.51
C LYS A 51 -19.96 1.18 0.05
N ASP A 52 -19.10 1.96 0.70
CA ASP A 52 -18.95 3.40 0.49
C ASP A 52 -17.55 3.80 -0.01
N GLN A 53 -16.60 2.86 -0.08
CA GLN A 53 -15.21 3.06 -0.46
C GLN A 53 -14.41 4.03 0.44
N ARG A 54 -14.95 4.39 1.60
CA ARG A 54 -14.28 5.27 2.57
C ARG A 54 -13.22 4.49 3.34
N LEU A 55 -12.19 5.21 3.82
CA LEU A 55 -11.22 4.68 4.78
C LEU A 55 -11.77 4.80 6.19
N TYR A 56 -11.60 3.74 6.96
CA TYR A 56 -11.96 3.65 8.36
C TYR A 56 -10.75 3.25 9.20
N LYS A 57 -10.72 3.69 10.45
CA LYS A 57 -9.84 3.14 11.49
C LYS A 57 -10.67 2.41 12.56
N GLN A 58 -10.16 1.29 13.05
CA GLN A 58 -10.72 0.57 14.19
C GLN A 58 -9.61 0.03 15.08
N SER A 59 -9.88 -0.12 16.37
CA SER A 59 -8.99 -0.86 17.27
C SER A 59 -9.33 -2.34 17.23
N ILE A 60 -8.32 -3.21 17.28
CA ILE A 60 -8.52 -4.66 17.43
C ILE A 60 -8.94 -5.05 18.86
N ASN A 61 -8.66 -4.19 19.85
CA ASN A 61 -8.92 -4.43 21.28
C ASN A 61 -10.27 -3.89 21.75
N SER A 62 -11.01 -3.17 20.91
CA SER A 62 -12.30 -2.54 21.26
C SER A 62 -13.30 -2.67 20.11
N LEU A 63 -13.71 -3.90 19.83
CA LEU A 63 -14.60 -4.25 18.71
C LEU A 63 -16.06 -3.81 18.92
N ASP A 64 -16.40 -3.39 20.13
CA ASP A 64 -17.68 -2.78 20.51
C ASP A 64 -17.78 -1.32 20.03
N VAL A 65 -16.65 -0.66 19.78
CA VAL A 65 -16.60 0.69 19.22
C VAL A 65 -16.70 0.62 17.69
N PRO A 66 -17.65 1.31 17.05
CA PRO A 66 -17.78 1.29 15.60
C PRO A 66 -16.55 1.91 14.92
N PRO A 67 -16.17 1.42 13.71
CA PRO A 67 -15.06 1.99 12.95
C PRO A 67 -15.26 3.48 12.68
N ILE A 68 -14.21 4.27 12.89
CA ILE A 68 -14.24 5.73 12.72
C ILE A 68 -13.83 6.07 11.29
N PRO A 69 -14.67 6.79 10.51
CA PRO A 69 -14.31 7.20 9.16
C PRO A 69 -13.17 8.23 9.18
N LEU A 70 -12.23 8.08 8.26
CA LEU A 70 -11.09 8.98 8.06
C LEU A 70 -11.25 9.89 6.85
N THR A 71 -12.11 9.52 5.90
CA THR A 71 -12.34 10.25 4.66
C THR A 71 -13.79 10.71 4.55
N PRO A 72 -14.08 11.81 3.84
CA PRO A 72 -15.44 12.35 3.71
C PRO A 72 -16.43 11.32 3.16
N ASP A 73 -17.72 11.56 3.44
CA ASP A 73 -18.79 10.87 2.74
C ASP A 73 -19.10 11.63 1.45
N TYR A 74 -18.86 10.98 0.31
CA TYR A 74 -19.11 11.56 -1.00
C TYR A 74 -20.51 11.23 -1.54
N GLY A 75 -21.39 10.63 -0.73
CA GLY A 75 -22.73 10.20 -1.16
C GLY A 75 -22.71 8.94 -2.03
N GLY A 76 -21.58 8.23 -2.12
CA GLY A 76 -21.43 7.00 -2.89
C GLY A 76 -19.96 6.56 -3.05
N PRO A 77 -19.73 5.39 -3.67
CA PRO A 77 -18.39 4.80 -3.86
C PRO A 77 -17.62 5.45 -5.02
N VAL A 78 -17.56 6.78 -5.04
CA VAL A 78 -16.94 7.57 -6.12
C VAL A 78 -15.47 7.89 -5.87
N VAL A 79 -14.99 7.72 -4.63
CA VAL A 79 -13.57 7.82 -4.30
C VAL A 79 -13.17 6.54 -3.57
N SER A 80 -12.11 5.91 -4.03
CA SER A 80 -11.59 4.67 -3.43
C SER A 80 -10.14 4.84 -3.01
N TYR A 81 -9.76 4.08 -1.99
CA TYR A 81 -8.43 4.16 -1.38
C TYR A 81 -7.81 2.76 -1.25
N ALA A 82 -6.49 2.68 -1.39
CA ALA A 82 -5.74 1.43 -1.33
C ALA A 82 -4.29 1.62 -0.87
N ASP A 83 -3.63 0.51 -0.53
CA ASP A 83 -2.20 0.40 -0.26
C ASP A 83 -1.68 1.42 0.76
N GLY A 84 -2.42 1.60 1.85
CA GLY A 84 -2.10 2.63 2.83
C GLY A 84 -0.91 2.33 3.74
N VAL A 85 -0.25 3.37 4.24
CA VAL A 85 0.85 3.32 5.21
C VAL A 85 0.67 4.42 6.26
N LEU A 86 0.93 4.09 7.53
CA LEU A 86 0.88 5.04 8.64
C LEU A 86 2.19 5.84 8.71
N ASP A 87 2.08 7.16 8.74
CA ASP A 87 3.16 8.10 9.03
C ASP A 87 3.02 8.56 10.48
N THR A 88 3.83 7.97 11.36
CA THR A 88 3.82 8.28 12.79
C THR A 88 4.46 9.63 13.11
N ARG A 89 5.37 10.12 12.25
CA ARG A 89 6.06 11.41 12.44
C ARG A 89 5.08 12.59 12.32
N PHE A 90 4.16 12.52 11.36
CA PHE A 90 3.18 13.58 11.10
C PHE A 90 1.74 13.21 11.52
N ASN A 91 1.53 12.05 12.15
CA ASN A 91 0.23 11.54 12.57
C ASN A 91 -0.81 11.58 11.43
N ARG A 92 -0.44 10.99 10.30
CA ARG A 92 -1.26 10.93 9.08
C ARG A 92 -1.22 9.53 8.49
N PHE A 93 -2.21 9.24 7.67
CA PHE A 93 -2.27 8.03 6.87
C PHE A 93 -2.04 8.40 5.41
N ILE A 94 -1.10 7.73 4.75
CA ILE A 94 -0.81 7.94 3.33
C ILE A 94 -1.42 6.78 2.56
N ALA A 95 -2.14 7.05 1.48
CA ALA A 95 -2.78 6.01 0.68
C ALA A 95 -2.79 6.37 -0.81
N VAL A 96 -2.92 5.36 -1.67
CA VAL A 96 -3.33 5.57 -3.05
C VAL A 96 -4.82 5.90 -3.05
N ARG A 97 -5.21 6.94 -3.78
CA ARG A 97 -6.59 7.38 -4.01
C ARG A 97 -6.89 7.32 -5.51
N GLU A 98 -8.07 6.84 -5.85
CA GLU A 98 -8.66 6.94 -7.19
C GLU A 98 -9.97 7.71 -7.09
N ASP A 99 -10.10 8.80 -7.86
CA ASP A 99 -11.21 9.74 -7.73
C ASP A 99 -12.10 9.79 -8.99
N ARG A 100 -13.23 9.09 -8.95
CA ARG A 100 -14.21 9.08 -10.06
C ARG A 100 -15.10 10.33 -10.11
N ARG A 101 -15.00 11.24 -9.12
CA ARG A 101 -15.70 12.53 -9.17
C ARG A 101 -15.12 13.44 -10.24
N GLU A 102 -13.81 13.32 -10.49
CA GLU A 102 -13.09 14.10 -11.50
C GLU A 102 -13.30 13.53 -12.91
N SER A 103 -13.35 12.20 -13.05
CA SER A 103 -13.60 11.52 -14.32
C SER A 103 -14.09 10.09 -14.09
N SER A 104 -15.22 9.72 -14.68
CA SER A 104 -15.78 8.38 -14.54
C SER A 104 -15.09 7.33 -15.41
N GLN A 105 -14.56 7.75 -16.57
CA GLN A 105 -13.90 6.85 -17.53
C GLN A 105 -12.42 6.64 -17.20
N ASN A 106 -11.74 7.72 -16.81
CA ASN A 106 -10.31 7.72 -16.49
C ASN A 106 -10.11 8.44 -15.15
N PRO A 107 -10.51 7.83 -14.03
CA PRO A 107 -10.36 8.46 -12.72
C PRO A 107 -8.87 8.63 -12.40
N PRO A 108 -8.42 9.84 -12.03
CA PRO A 108 -7.02 10.06 -11.66
C PRO A 108 -6.65 9.26 -10.40
N ALA A 109 -5.53 8.54 -10.49
CA ALA A 109 -4.88 7.97 -9.33
C ALA A 109 -3.89 8.99 -8.74
N THR A 110 -3.83 9.06 -7.41
CA THR A 110 -2.92 9.97 -6.67
C THR A 110 -2.44 9.29 -5.39
N ILE A 111 -1.30 9.70 -4.86
CA ILE A 111 -0.92 9.39 -3.47
C ILE A 111 -1.36 10.56 -2.61
N VAL A 112 -2.15 10.29 -1.58
CA VAL A 112 -2.75 11.31 -0.72
C VAL A 112 -2.38 11.12 0.75
N SER A 113 -2.48 12.21 1.51
CA SER A 113 -2.32 12.29 2.96
C SER A 113 -3.67 12.53 3.63
N ILE A 114 -3.99 11.74 4.65
CA ILE A 114 -5.18 11.85 5.48
C ILE A 114 -4.76 12.11 6.92
N ALA A 115 -5.12 13.27 7.48
CA ALA A 115 -4.80 13.61 8.86
C ALA A 115 -5.59 12.73 9.85
N LEU A 116 -4.94 12.19 10.88
CA LEU A 116 -5.59 11.28 11.85
C LEU A 116 -6.05 11.97 13.15
N GLY A 117 -5.60 13.20 13.39
CA GLY A 117 -5.81 13.95 14.63
C GLY A 117 -6.92 15.02 14.60
N SER A 118 -7.61 15.22 13.48
CA SER A 118 -8.72 16.18 13.42
C SER A 118 -10.01 15.56 13.95
N LYS A 119 -10.80 16.35 14.69
CA LYS A 119 -12.16 15.95 15.10
C LYS A 119 -13.10 15.85 13.90
N ASP A 120 -12.87 16.72 12.92
CA ASP A 120 -13.62 16.74 11.67
C ASP A 120 -12.89 15.95 10.59
N VAL A 121 -13.66 15.22 9.80
CA VAL A 121 -13.17 14.53 8.60
C VAL A 121 -12.91 15.57 7.51
N LYS A 122 -11.69 15.60 6.97
CA LYS A 122 -11.25 16.54 5.94
C LYS A 122 -10.97 15.83 4.62
N GLU A 123 -11.02 16.60 3.53
CA GLU A 123 -10.55 16.14 2.22
C GLU A 123 -9.06 15.76 2.30
N PRO A 124 -8.65 14.59 1.76
CA PRO A 124 -7.25 14.22 1.67
C PRO A 124 -6.42 15.19 0.82
N GLU A 125 -5.19 15.46 1.26
CA GLU A 125 -4.24 16.30 0.54
C GLU A 125 -3.44 15.46 -0.47
N VAL A 126 -3.30 15.93 -1.70
CA VAL A 126 -2.51 15.22 -2.72
C VAL A 126 -1.02 15.44 -2.46
N LEU A 127 -0.26 14.35 -2.32
CA LEU A 127 1.19 14.34 -2.20
C LEU A 127 1.88 14.10 -3.55
N VAL A 128 1.34 13.17 -4.34
CA VAL A 128 1.87 12.79 -5.66
C VAL A 128 0.71 12.65 -6.64
N GLY A 129 0.86 13.26 -7.81
CA GLY A 129 -0.04 13.11 -8.95
C GLY A 129 0.70 13.31 -10.28
N GLY A 130 -0.02 13.09 -11.39
CA GLY A 130 0.48 13.32 -12.76
C GLY A 130 0.83 12.05 -13.57
N SER A 131 0.91 10.88 -12.94
CA SER A 131 0.92 9.58 -13.63
C SER A 131 -0.47 8.95 -13.59
N ASP A 132 -0.72 7.98 -14.46
CA ASP A 132 -2.05 7.35 -14.53
C ASP A 132 -2.29 6.40 -13.35
N PHE A 133 -1.22 5.75 -12.86
CA PHE A 133 -1.32 4.75 -11.81
C PHE A 133 -0.18 4.84 -10.79
N TYR A 134 -0.51 4.48 -9.55
CA TYR A 134 0.39 4.46 -8.40
C TYR A 134 0.18 3.19 -7.58
N ALA A 135 1.25 2.65 -7.00
CA ALA A 135 1.15 1.51 -6.11
C ALA A 135 2.25 1.54 -5.04
N PHE A 136 1.98 0.82 -3.94
CA PHE A 136 2.95 0.52 -2.90
C PHE A 136 3.74 1.72 -2.32
N PRO A 137 3.08 2.80 -1.85
CA PRO A 137 3.78 3.83 -1.08
C PRO A 137 4.38 3.21 0.19
N ARG A 138 5.69 3.40 0.42
CA ARG A 138 6.42 2.91 1.59
C ARG A 138 7.26 4.02 2.19
N LEU A 139 7.08 4.25 3.49
CA LEU A 139 7.90 5.17 4.26
C LEU A 139 9.18 4.49 4.72
N ASP A 140 10.26 5.26 4.82
CA ASP A 140 11.43 4.80 5.56
C ASP A 140 11.17 4.84 7.09
N PRO A 141 12.01 4.19 7.91
CA PRO A 141 11.78 4.10 9.35
C PRO A 141 11.67 5.45 10.07
N LYS A 142 12.26 6.51 9.50
CA LYS A 142 12.23 7.87 10.04
C LYS A 142 11.09 8.73 9.47
N SER A 143 10.33 8.22 8.49
CA SER A 143 9.32 9.01 7.75
C SER A 143 9.90 10.31 7.18
N GLU A 144 11.13 10.24 6.67
CA GLU A 144 11.82 11.33 5.95
C GLU A 144 11.74 11.11 4.45
N ARG A 145 11.53 9.86 4.02
CA ARG A 145 11.44 9.48 2.61
C ARG A 145 10.25 8.58 2.37
N ILE A 146 9.69 8.68 1.17
CA ILE A 146 8.65 7.80 0.67
C ILE A 146 9.07 7.23 -0.67
N ALA A 147 8.94 5.92 -0.85
CA ALA A 147 9.13 5.25 -2.13
C ALA A 147 7.78 4.75 -2.66
N TRP A 148 7.58 4.79 -3.98
CA TRP A 148 6.38 4.26 -4.63
C TRP A 148 6.69 3.75 -6.03
N ILE A 149 5.79 2.93 -6.57
CA ILE A 149 5.81 2.52 -7.98
C ILE A 149 4.76 3.33 -8.72
N GLN A 150 5.10 3.82 -9.91
CA GLN A 150 4.14 4.43 -10.84
C GLN A 150 4.32 3.92 -12.26
N TRP A 151 3.25 4.01 -13.05
CA TRP A 151 3.27 3.73 -14.48
C TRP A 151 2.17 4.54 -15.17
N SER A 152 2.28 4.64 -16.49
CA SER A 152 1.31 5.34 -17.33
C SER A 152 1.04 4.57 -18.61
N HIS A 153 -0.13 4.83 -19.18
CA HIS A 153 -0.51 4.33 -20.50
C HIS A 153 0.55 4.69 -21.55
N PRO A 154 0.75 3.83 -22.56
CA PRO A 154 0.02 2.59 -22.85
C PRO A 154 0.54 1.36 -22.08
N ASN A 155 1.49 1.54 -21.15
CA ASN A 155 2.14 0.41 -20.48
C ASN A 155 1.30 -0.07 -19.28
N MET A 156 1.21 -1.38 -19.10
CA MET A 156 0.77 -1.95 -17.82
C MET A 156 1.97 -2.05 -16.86
N GLN A 157 1.70 -2.28 -15.58
CA GLN A 157 2.73 -2.34 -14.52
C GLN A 157 3.84 -3.39 -14.77
N TRP A 158 3.54 -4.44 -15.53
CA TRP A 158 4.50 -5.48 -15.93
C TRP A 158 5.25 -5.19 -17.23
N ASP A 159 4.80 -4.21 -18.02
CA ASP A 159 5.47 -3.80 -19.26
C ASP A 159 6.55 -2.76 -18.94
N LYS A 160 6.16 -1.70 -18.23
CA LYS A 160 7.06 -0.64 -17.78
C LYS A 160 6.49 0.04 -16.54
N SER A 161 7.25 -0.01 -15.45
CA SER A 161 6.98 0.73 -14.23
C SER A 161 8.26 1.38 -13.71
N GLU A 162 8.11 2.47 -12.98
CA GLU A 162 9.21 3.23 -12.41
C GLU A 162 9.13 3.20 -10.88
N LEU A 163 10.27 2.96 -10.22
CA LEU A 163 10.40 3.19 -8.79
C LEU A 163 10.81 4.66 -8.58
N TRP A 164 10.07 5.35 -7.74
CA TRP A 164 10.34 6.73 -7.37
C TRP A 164 10.58 6.83 -5.86
N VAL A 165 11.43 7.80 -5.48
CA VAL A 165 11.70 8.14 -4.08
C VAL A 165 11.53 9.64 -3.91
N GLY A 166 10.63 10.04 -3.02
CA GLY A 166 10.36 11.41 -2.61
C GLY A 166 10.89 11.70 -1.22
N TYR A 167 11.29 12.96 -0.98
CA TYR A 167 11.69 13.46 0.34
C TYR A 167 10.55 14.24 0.98
N ILE A 168 10.27 13.94 2.25
CA ILE A 168 9.25 14.61 3.05
C ILE A 168 9.92 15.78 3.77
N SER A 169 9.43 16.99 3.52
CA SER A 169 9.93 18.20 4.13
C SER A 169 9.73 18.20 5.65
N GLU A 170 10.59 18.91 6.39
CA GLU A 170 10.45 19.06 7.85
C GLU A 170 9.13 19.74 8.23
N ASN A 171 8.61 20.59 7.34
CA ASN A 171 7.31 21.25 7.45
C ASN A 171 6.16 20.35 6.96
N GLY A 172 6.26 19.02 7.07
CA GLY A 172 5.40 17.97 6.46
C GLY A 172 3.88 18.03 6.69
N ARG A 173 3.39 19.17 7.17
CA ARG A 173 2.02 19.68 7.21
C ARG A 173 1.43 20.18 5.89
N HIS A 174 2.20 20.50 4.85
CA HIS A 174 1.67 21.15 3.63
C HIS A 174 1.74 20.30 2.35
N GLY A 175 1.70 18.97 2.48
CA GLY A 175 1.51 18.08 1.33
C GLY A 175 2.62 18.05 0.25
N SER A 176 3.68 18.88 0.35
CA SER A 176 4.73 18.90 -0.68
C SER A 176 5.82 17.86 -0.43
N LEU A 177 6.15 17.10 -1.48
CA LEU A 177 7.40 16.35 -1.57
C LEU A 177 8.41 17.25 -2.28
N ASP A 178 9.47 17.64 -1.58
CA ASP A 178 10.37 18.70 -2.07
C ASP A 178 11.27 18.25 -3.21
N LYS A 179 11.59 16.96 -3.27
CA LYS A 179 12.39 16.35 -4.34
C LYS A 179 11.91 14.91 -4.55
N ALA A 180 11.71 14.51 -5.81
CA ALA A 180 11.46 13.13 -6.17
C ALA A 180 12.49 12.68 -7.20
N LEU A 181 13.20 11.58 -6.93
CA LEU A 181 14.14 10.95 -7.86
C LEU A 181 13.49 9.71 -8.46
N ALA A 182 13.46 9.65 -9.79
CA ALA A 182 13.05 8.48 -10.54
C ALA A 182 14.24 7.53 -10.73
N LEU A 183 14.15 6.33 -10.19
CA LEU A 183 15.06 5.24 -10.56
C LEU A 183 14.46 4.55 -11.80
N ARG A 184 14.83 5.07 -12.99
CA ARG A 184 14.28 4.68 -14.30
C ARG A 184 14.63 3.27 -14.78
N SER A 185 15.46 2.54 -14.03
CA SER A 185 15.94 1.21 -14.44
C SER A 185 15.97 0.26 -13.25
N MET A 186 14.79 -0.03 -12.71
CA MET A 186 14.63 -1.18 -11.84
C MET A 186 13.70 -2.17 -12.55
N LEU A 187 14.22 -3.36 -12.86
CA LEU A 187 13.42 -4.47 -13.35
C LEU A 187 12.52 -4.93 -12.20
N VAL A 188 11.29 -4.41 -12.13
CA VAL A 188 10.27 -4.96 -11.24
C VAL A 188 9.89 -6.32 -11.81
N LEU A 189 10.41 -7.40 -11.21
CA LEU A 189 10.08 -8.77 -11.57
C LEU A 189 8.60 -9.05 -11.25
N VAL A 190 7.69 -8.71 -12.16
CA VAL A 190 6.29 -9.15 -12.09
C VAL A 190 6.22 -10.58 -12.62
N CYS A 191 6.29 -11.57 -11.74
CA CYS A 191 6.26 -12.98 -12.13
C CYS A 191 4.86 -13.36 -12.65
N ARG A 192 4.75 -13.65 -13.95
CA ARG A 192 3.47 -13.92 -14.65
C ARG A 192 2.89 -15.33 -14.46
N ARG A 193 3.57 -16.26 -13.79
CA ARG A 193 3.08 -17.64 -13.57
C ARG A 193 3.45 -18.11 -12.18
N SER A 194 2.49 -18.80 -11.57
CA SER A 194 2.56 -19.61 -10.34
C SER A 194 3.89 -19.55 -9.61
N CYS A 195 3.88 -19.09 -8.35
CA CYS A 195 4.99 -19.27 -7.41
C CYS A 195 5.33 -20.77 -7.28
N LEU A 196 6.07 -21.30 -8.24
CA LEU A 196 6.98 -22.40 -8.01
C LEU A 196 8.17 -21.74 -7.35
N PHE A 197 8.39 -22.09 -6.09
CA PHE A 197 9.60 -21.82 -5.33
C PHE A 197 10.82 -21.85 -6.27
N LEU A 198 11.28 -20.69 -6.73
CA LEU A 198 12.53 -20.63 -7.47
C LEU A 198 13.62 -20.87 -6.43
N PRO A 199 14.43 -21.95 -6.58
CA PRO A 199 15.49 -22.24 -5.63
C PRO A 199 16.46 -21.05 -5.60
N LEU A 200 16.96 -20.72 -4.41
CA LEU A 200 17.80 -19.55 -4.11
C LEU A 200 18.89 -19.32 -5.17
N ARG A 201 19.49 -20.40 -5.65
CA ARG A 201 20.56 -20.42 -6.67
C ARG A 201 20.18 -19.76 -8.00
N THR A 202 18.91 -19.78 -8.39
CA THR A 202 18.43 -19.17 -9.65
C THR A 202 18.25 -17.66 -9.50
N LEU A 203 17.74 -17.21 -8.34
CA LEU A 203 17.64 -15.80 -7.99
C LEU A 203 19.02 -15.15 -7.81
N THR A 204 19.98 -15.86 -7.20
CA THR A 204 21.36 -15.37 -7.08
C THR A 204 22.07 -15.26 -8.43
N LYS A 205 21.78 -16.14 -9.39
CA LYS A 205 22.33 -16.06 -10.76
C LYS A 205 21.77 -14.87 -11.54
N LEU A 206 20.48 -14.58 -11.41
CA LEU A 206 19.85 -13.39 -11.99
C LEU A 206 20.36 -12.09 -11.35
N ALA A 207 20.54 -12.06 -10.03
CA ALA A 207 21.10 -10.90 -9.34
C ALA A 207 22.57 -10.64 -9.72
N LYS A 208 23.38 -11.70 -9.85
CA LYS A 208 24.79 -11.60 -10.25
C LYS A 208 24.98 -11.17 -11.71
N SER A 209 24.01 -11.37 -12.61
CA SER A 209 24.11 -10.89 -14.00
C SER A 209 23.82 -9.40 -14.16
N VAL A 210 23.35 -8.71 -13.11
CA VAL A 210 22.94 -7.29 -13.15
C VAL A 210 23.99 -6.34 -12.52
N GLY A 211 25.13 -6.87 -12.06
CA GLY A 211 26.26 -6.06 -11.56
C GLY A 211 26.50 -6.25 -10.06
N SER A 212 27.77 -6.25 -9.67
CA SER A 212 28.29 -6.73 -8.39
C SER A 212 28.00 -5.79 -7.21
N GLY A 213 27.41 -6.34 -6.13
CA GLY A 213 27.25 -5.68 -4.84
C GLY A 213 26.07 -6.16 -3.98
N THR A 214 25.22 -7.05 -4.51
CA THR A 214 23.95 -7.42 -3.86
C THR A 214 24.12 -8.56 -2.84
N GLU A 215 24.02 -8.25 -1.54
CA GLU A 215 23.73 -9.24 -0.49
C GLU A 215 22.22 -9.47 -0.39
N LEU A 216 21.79 -10.72 -0.60
CA LEU A 216 20.40 -11.14 -0.44
C LEU A 216 20.16 -11.53 1.02
N HIS A 217 19.44 -10.69 1.76
CA HIS A 217 18.85 -11.09 3.03
C HIS A 217 17.37 -11.44 2.83
N GLN A 218 17.03 -12.70 3.11
CA GLN A 218 15.66 -13.17 3.18
C GLN A 218 15.04 -12.60 4.46
N TYR A 219 14.13 -11.63 4.35
CA TYR A 219 13.19 -11.39 5.44
C TYR A 219 12.20 -12.56 5.47
N PRO A 220 11.84 -13.09 6.66
CA PRO A 220 10.76 -14.05 6.75
C PRO A 220 9.56 -13.43 6.06
N SER A 221 8.92 -14.21 5.18
CA SER A 221 7.67 -13.84 4.56
C SER A 221 6.75 -13.27 5.64
N LEU A 222 6.40 -11.98 5.54
CA LEU A 222 5.18 -11.49 6.16
C LEU A 222 4.11 -12.44 5.64
N HIS A 223 3.67 -13.36 6.51
CA HIS A 223 2.59 -14.28 6.23
C HIS A 223 1.43 -13.41 5.77
N ARG A 224 1.09 -13.48 4.47
CA ARG A 224 -0.17 -12.93 4.01
C ARG A 224 -1.25 -13.74 4.73
N PRO A 225 -2.21 -13.11 5.44
CA PRO A 225 -3.33 -13.85 5.96
C PRO A 225 -4.01 -14.59 4.81
N THR A 226 -4.21 -15.89 4.99
CA THR A 226 -4.80 -16.75 3.97
C THR A 226 -6.28 -16.43 3.86
N ILE A 227 -6.68 -15.63 2.85
CA ILE A 227 -8.11 -15.46 2.53
C ILE A 227 -8.62 -16.78 1.93
N SER A 228 -9.23 -17.61 2.77
CA SER A 228 -9.88 -18.86 2.34
C SER A 228 -11.13 -18.54 1.50
N GLY A 229 -11.32 -19.29 0.42
CA GLY A 229 -12.55 -19.26 -0.37
C GLY A 229 -12.53 -18.36 -1.60
N THR A 230 -11.84 -18.77 -2.66
CA THR A 230 -12.35 -18.81 -4.05
C THR A 230 -11.25 -19.32 -4.99
N ARG A 231 -11.52 -20.41 -5.72
CA ARG A 231 -10.74 -20.84 -6.88
C ARG A 231 -10.92 -19.80 -8.00
N SER A 232 -10.13 -18.73 -7.94
CA SER A 232 -9.82 -17.89 -9.09
C SER A 232 -8.30 -17.88 -9.20
N ARG A 233 -7.75 -17.94 -10.43
CA ARG A 233 -6.30 -17.85 -10.67
C ARG A 233 -5.84 -16.46 -10.20
N ARG A 234 -5.47 -16.33 -8.92
CA ARG A 234 -5.00 -15.08 -8.33
C ARG A 234 -3.56 -14.84 -8.79
N GLN A 235 -3.34 -13.75 -9.51
CA GLN A 235 -2.00 -13.22 -9.75
C GLN A 235 -1.42 -12.78 -8.40
N VAL A 236 -0.27 -13.35 -8.03
CA VAL A 236 0.47 -12.93 -6.84
C VAL A 236 1.61 -12.04 -7.33
N CYS A 237 1.43 -10.72 -7.24
CA CYS A 237 2.57 -9.80 -7.31
C CYS A 237 3.40 -9.98 -6.04
N VAL A 238 4.62 -10.50 -6.18
CA VAL A 238 5.66 -10.43 -5.17
C VAL A 238 6.55 -9.27 -5.56
N VAL A 239 6.36 -8.11 -4.94
CA VAL A 239 7.32 -7.01 -5.04
C VAL A 239 8.42 -7.32 -4.04
N VAL A 240 9.57 -7.77 -4.54
CA VAL A 240 10.77 -7.92 -3.72
C VAL A 240 11.38 -6.53 -3.57
N PHE A 241 11.23 -5.92 -2.40
CA PHE A 241 12.03 -4.77 -2.02
C PHE A 241 13.44 -5.30 -1.73
N VAL A 242 14.35 -5.11 -2.67
CA VAL A 242 15.77 -5.23 -2.38
C VAL A 242 16.08 -4.05 -1.47
N GLU A 243 16.60 -4.33 -0.27
CA GLU A 243 17.12 -3.29 0.61
C GLU A 243 18.15 -2.47 -0.18
N LEU A 244 17.79 -1.23 -0.53
CA LEU A 244 18.75 -0.28 -1.05
C LEU A 244 19.67 0.05 0.13
N ARG A 245 20.75 -0.70 0.31
CA ARG A 245 21.84 -0.28 1.21
C ARG A 245 22.43 0.99 0.63
N TRP A 246 22.20 2.10 1.32
CA TRP A 246 22.78 3.38 0.98
C TRP A 246 24.24 3.40 1.43
N SER A 247 25.16 3.42 0.47
CA SER A 247 26.53 3.89 0.70
C SER A 247 26.49 5.42 0.70
N SER A 248 26.59 6.04 1.86
CA SER A 248 26.93 7.46 1.95
C SER A 248 28.39 7.64 1.57
N SER A 249 28.69 7.71 0.28
CA SER A 249 29.96 8.28 -0.19
C SER A 249 29.71 9.75 -0.53
N LEU A 250 29.63 10.58 0.51
CA LEU A 250 30.14 11.94 0.40
C LEU A 250 31.66 11.78 0.50
N GLY A 251 32.35 12.12 -0.59
CA GLY A 251 33.79 11.96 -0.72
C GLY A 251 34.58 12.83 0.25
N ASP A 252 35.84 12.43 0.42
CA ASP A 252 36.96 13.37 0.49
C ASP A 252 37.49 13.62 -0.92
#